data_AF-A0A7R8UD81-F1
#
_entry.id   AF-A0A7R8UD81-F1
#
_cell.length_a   1.000
_cell.length_b   1.000
_cell.length_c   1.000
_cell.angle_alpha   90.00
_cell.angle_beta   90.00
_cell.angle_gamma   90.00
#
_symmetry.space_group_name_H-M   'P 1'
#
loop_
_entity.id
_entity.type
_entity.pdbx_description
1 polymer ?
#
loop_
_entity_poly.entity_id
_entity_poly.type
_entity_poly.pdbx_seq_one_letter_code
_entity_poly.pdbx_strand_id
1 'polypeptide(L)'
;MAITFCKNRAGTLLIMCRGLLQCTQQTVSVACSYAASSKSLEDRLGLPPKPKKPLTPYFRFMKEMRPILIKENPTVPLTDVVKMIAKKWESVDEVEKAKLQDLYKRDQITYIEQRAKYDSKITEDQKRDLQKLRHEIAVAKERRAVRKRIKELGRPKKPASAFLKFIVAERAKTNVDKQSYKEWHRKVCEKWARLSEDEKEEMKKQCKKEMEEYKQQISKWEEKMVRMGNIDVVRQEAMIEPSISQKGKGSKLTSSVTVKKE
;
A
#
# COMPACT_ATOMS: atom_id res chain seq x y z
N MET A 1 6.17 53.45 19.11
CA MET A 1 6.37 52.91 17.74
C MET A 1 6.72 51.44 17.91
N ALA A 2 5.75 50.55 17.68
CA ALA A 2 5.62 49.79 16.42
C ALA A 2 6.66 48.65 16.37
N ILE A 3 6.38 47.36 16.13
CA ILE A 3 5.21 46.62 15.69
C ILE A 3 5.45 45.15 16.11
N THR A 4 4.36 44.50 16.50
CA THR A 4 4.10 43.05 16.65
C THR A 4 4.68 42.19 15.52
N PHE A 5 5.19 40.98 15.80
CA PHE A 5 4.90 39.84 14.91
C PHE A 5 4.97 38.48 15.61
N CYS A 6 3.84 37.79 15.50
CA CYS A 6 3.51 36.48 16.02
C CYS A 6 3.48 35.49 14.84
N LYS A 7 4.18 34.35 14.91
CA LYS A 7 3.95 33.14 14.07
C LYS A 7 4.43 31.91 14.88
N ASN A 8 3.58 31.18 15.59
CA ASN A 8 2.53 30.26 15.12
C ASN A 8 3.11 29.10 14.28
N ARG A 9 3.36 27.95 14.91
CA ARG A 9 3.79 26.69 14.26
C ARG A 9 2.81 25.57 14.63
N ALA A 10 1.63 25.62 14.03
CA ALA A 10 0.65 24.53 14.04
C ALA A 10 1.03 23.49 12.97
N GLY A 11 1.56 22.34 13.41
CA GLY A 11 1.81 21.18 12.56
C GLY A 11 0.56 20.30 12.46
N THR A 12 -0.18 20.43 11.37
CA THR A 12 -1.36 19.63 11.04
C THR A 12 -0.98 18.18 10.72
N LEU A 13 -1.28 17.26 11.63
CA LEU A 13 -1.16 15.82 11.44
C LEU A 13 -2.45 15.27 10.78
N LEU A 14 -2.54 15.34 9.45
CA LEU A 14 -3.62 14.71 8.68
C LEU A 14 -3.31 13.22 8.46
N ILE A 15 -3.73 12.37 9.40
CA ILE A 15 -3.75 10.91 9.20
C ILE A 15 -5.08 10.53 8.54
N MET A 16 -4.98 10.08 7.30
CA MET A 16 -6.07 9.56 6.47
C MET A 16 -6.65 8.26 7.07
N CYS A 17 -7.84 8.34 7.66
CA CYS A 17 -8.70 7.18 7.90
C CYS A 17 -9.33 6.72 6.58
N ARG A 18 -8.66 5.80 5.87
CA ARG A 18 -9.25 5.04 4.76
C ARG A 18 -9.40 3.58 5.16
N GLY A 19 -10.63 3.12 5.28
CA GLY A 19 -10.98 1.71 5.19
C GLY A 19 -11.90 1.20 6.28
N LEU A 20 -13.21 1.35 6.05
CA LEU A 20 -14.27 0.43 6.44
C LEU A 20 -15.58 0.97 5.86
N LEU A 21 -15.88 0.55 4.62
CA LEU A 21 -17.22 0.64 4.05
C LEU A 21 -17.36 -0.57 3.11
N GLN A 22 -18.00 -1.63 3.60
CA GLN A 22 -18.75 -2.54 2.76
C GLN A 22 -20.21 -2.12 2.92
N CYS A 23 -20.81 -1.60 1.86
CA CYS A 23 -22.24 -1.45 1.72
C CYS A 23 -22.61 -1.90 0.31
N THR A 24 -23.57 -2.81 0.25
CA THR A 24 -24.03 -3.55 -0.93
C THR A 24 -25.05 -2.73 -1.71
N GLN A 25 -24.70 -2.47 -2.97
CA GLN A 25 -25.53 -2.37 -4.18
C GLN A 25 -26.91 -1.67 -4.10
N GLN A 26 -27.00 -0.47 -4.69
CA GLN A 26 -27.93 -0.20 -5.80
C GLN A 26 -27.26 0.83 -6.74
N THR A 27 -27.36 0.55 -8.03
CA THR A 27 -26.58 1.11 -9.13
C THR A 27 -27.00 2.53 -9.52
N VAL A 28 -26.12 3.50 -9.31
CA VAL A 28 -26.04 4.72 -10.11
C VAL A 28 -24.64 4.81 -10.70
N SER A 29 -24.59 4.73 -12.03
CA SER A 29 -23.40 4.77 -12.86
C SER A 29 -22.70 6.12 -12.74
N VAL A 30 -21.82 6.25 -11.73
CA VAL A 30 -20.78 7.28 -11.70
C VAL A 30 -19.57 6.75 -12.46
N ALA A 31 -19.63 6.89 -13.78
CA ALA A 31 -18.47 6.73 -14.64
C ALA A 31 -17.58 7.97 -14.50
N CYS A 32 -16.86 8.08 -13.39
CA CYS A 32 -15.76 9.04 -13.28
C CYS A 32 -14.65 8.49 -12.38
N SER A 33 -13.42 8.54 -12.88
CA SER A 33 -12.12 8.16 -12.28
C SER A 33 -11.52 6.76 -12.53
N TYR A 34 -11.88 6.07 -13.64
CA TYR A 34 -11.06 4.96 -14.17
C TYR A 34 -9.99 5.39 -15.19
N ALA A 35 -9.76 6.70 -15.40
CA ALA A 35 -8.78 7.21 -16.38
C ALA A 35 -7.36 7.43 -15.80
N ALA A 36 -7.14 7.19 -14.50
CA ALA A 36 -5.87 7.53 -13.83
C ALA A 36 -4.85 6.37 -13.73
N SER A 37 -4.99 5.30 -14.53
CA SER A 37 -4.19 4.07 -14.37
C SER A 37 -3.20 3.75 -15.51
N SER A 38 -3.06 4.56 -16.56
CA SER A 38 -2.21 4.20 -17.72
C SER A 38 -0.97 5.09 -17.92
N LYS A 39 -0.78 6.13 -17.09
CA LYS A 39 0.32 7.07 -17.23
C LYS A 39 1.67 6.38 -17.03
N SER A 40 2.52 6.40 -18.06
CA SER A 40 3.88 5.88 -18.01
C SER A 40 4.73 6.66 -17.01
N LEU A 41 5.92 6.17 -16.67
CA LEU A 41 6.80 6.88 -15.73
C LEU A 41 7.24 8.22 -16.32
N GLU A 42 7.48 8.24 -17.63
CA GLU A 42 7.85 9.40 -18.42
C GLU A 42 6.73 10.45 -18.40
N ASP A 43 5.47 10.05 -18.60
CA ASP A 43 4.30 10.95 -18.57
C ASP A 43 4.12 11.64 -17.20
N ARG A 44 4.41 10.92 -16.10
CA ARG A 44 4.33 11.50 -14.75
C ARG A 44 5.36 12.60 -14.49
N LEU A 45 6.45 12.59 -15.24
CA LEU A 45 7.52 13.58 -15.16
C LEU A 45 7.46 14.59 -16.32
N GLY A 46 6.42 14.54 -17.18
CA GLY A 46 6.31 15.41 -18.35
C GLY A 46 7.39 15.16 -19.41
N LEU A 47 8.03 13.99 -19.39
CA LEU A 47 9.08 13.61 -20.33
C LEU A 47 8.47 13.02 -21.62
N PRO A 48 9.17 13.12 -22.77
CA PRO A 48 8.71 12.45 -23.97
C PRO A 48 8.54 10.94 -23.71
N PRO A 49 7.60 10.27 -24.39
CA PRO A 49 7.34 8.86 -24.18
C PRO A 49 8.53 8.03 -24.67
N LYS A 50 8.98 7.10 -23.82
CA LYS A 50 10.03 6.15 -24.20
C LYS A 50 9.55 5.25 -25.35
N PRO A 51 10.33 5.09 -26.44
CA PRO A 51 10.01 4.16 -27.50
C PRO A 51 9.77 2.75 -26.95
N LYS A 52 8.66 2.12 -27.38
CA LYS A 52 8.29 0.76 -26.98
C LYS A 52 8.98 -0.25 -27.89
N LYS A 53 9.40 -1.39 -27.32
CA LYS A 53 9.98 -2.49 -28.10
C LYS A 53 8.97 -2.99 -29.16
N PRO A 54 9.43 -3.36 -30.36
CA PRO A 54 8.55 -3.89 -31.39
C PRO A 54 7.97 -5.25 -30.98
N LEU A 55 6.80 -5.58 -31.52
CA LEU A 55 6.12 -6.85 -31.23
C LEU A 55 6.86 -8.00 -31.92
N THR A 56 7.19 -9.04 -31.16
CA THR A 56 7.73 -10.30 -31.72
C THR A 56 6.73 -10.92 -32.72
N PRO A 57 7.16 -11.78 -33.66
CA PRO A 57 6.29 -12.39 -34.67
C PRO A 57 5.02 -13.02 -34.11
N TYR A 58 5.14 -13.81 -33.03
CA TYR A 58 3.99 -14.42 -32.36
C TYR A 58 3.01 -13.37 -31.80
N PHE A 59 3.50 -12.36 -31.09
CA PHE A 59 2.63 -11.29 -30.56
C PHE A 59 2.00 -10.42 -31.66
N ARG A 60 2.65 -10.29 -32.82
CA ARG A 60 2.08 -9.63 -34.00
C ARG A 60 0.93 -10.47 -34.57
N PHE A 61 1.15 -11.78 -34.77
CA PHE A 61 0.11 -12.73 -35.16
C PHE A 61 -1.06 -12.75 -34.15
N MET A 62 -0.76 -12.78 -32.86
CA MET A 62 -1.77 -12.74 -31.80
C MET A 62 -2.59 -11.45 -31.84
N LYS A 63 -1.99 -10.30 -32.19
CA LYS A 63 -2.70 -9.02 -32.33
C LYS A 63 -3.74 -9.07 -33.45
N GLU A 64 -3.44 -9.78 -34.53
CA GLU A 64 -4.31 -9.92 -35.71
C GLU A 64 -5.39 -10.99 -35.49
N MET A 65 -5.02 -12.15 -34.92
CA MET A 65 -5.92 -13.28 -34.73
C MET A 65 -6.87 -13.16 -33.53
N ARG A 66 -6.44 -12.46 -32.47
CA ARG A 66 -7.26 -12.29 -31.26
C ARG A 66 -8.65 -11.67 -31.53
N PRO A 67 -8.80 -10.54 -32.25
CA PRO A 67 -10.12 -9.99 -32.52
C PRO A 67 -10.99 -10.90 -33.40
N ILE A 68 -10.40 -11.68 -34.30
CA ILE A 68 -11.12 -12.63 -35.16
C ILE A 68 -11.73 -13.74 -34.32
N LEU A 69 -10.92 -14.39 -33.47
CA LEU A 69 -11.39 -15.48 -32.62
C LEU A 69 -12.38 -15.03 -31.54
N ILE A 70 -12.28 -13.79 -31.04
CA ILE A 70 -13.27 -13.23 -30.11
C ILE A 70 -14.61 -13.00 -30.81
N LYS A 71 -14.59 -12.56 -32.08
CA LYS A 71 -15.83 -12.41 -32.88
C LYS A 71 -16.47 -13.75 -33.20
N GLU A 72 -15.66 -14.76 -33.50
CA GLU A 72 -16.14 -16.13 -33.75
C GLU A 72 -16.67 -16.80 -32.47
N ASN A 73 -16.06 -16.50 -31.33
CA ASN A 73 -16.37 -17.14 -30.04
C ASN A 73 -16.57 -16.09 -28.92
N PRO A 74 -17.65 -15.29 -28.95
CA PRO A 74 -17.86 -14.22 -27.99
C PRO A 74 -18.11 -14.71 -26.55
N THR A 75 -18.55 -15.97 -26.39
CA THR A 75 -18.87 -16.58 -25.09
C THR A 75 -17.63 -17.20 -24.41
N VAL A 76 -16.56 -17.47 -25.16
CA VAL A 76 -15.36 -18.17 -24.65
C VAL A 76 -14.49 -17.19 -23.86
N PRO A 77 -13.94 -17.58 -22.70
CA PRO A 77 -13.05 -16.72 -21.93
C PRO A 77 -11.77 -16.43 -22.72
N LEU A 78 -11.24 -15.21 -22.57
CA LEU A 78 -10.04 -14.76 -23.27
C LEU A 78 -8.83 -15.71 -23.11
N THR A 79 -8.72 -16.36 -21.95
CA THR A 79 -7.65 -17.34 -21.68
C THR A 79 -7.66 -18.49 -22.68
N ASP A 80 -8.84 -18.98 -23.07
CA ASP A 80 -8.96 -20.10 -23.99
C ASP A 80 -8.81 -19.65 -25.44
N VAL A 81 -9.25 -18.44 -25.78
CA VAL A 81 -8.95 -17.81 -27.08
C VAL A 81 -7.43 -17.71 -27.29
N VAL A 82 -6.66 -17.30 -26.28
CA VAL A 82 -5.18 -17.24 -26.39
C VAL A 82 -4.57 -18.62 -26.61
N LYS A 83 -5.09 -19.67 -25.97
CA LYS A 83 -4.65 -21.05 -26.23
C LYS A 83 -4.95 -21.49 -27.66
N MET A 84 -6.10 -21.10 -28.21
CA MET A 84 -6.45 -21.37 -29.61
C MET A 84 -5.50 -20.65 -30.58
N ILE A 85 -5.12 -19.40 -30.30
CA ILE A 85 -4.11 -18.67 -31.09
C ILE A 85 -2.77 -19.39 -31.06
N ALA A 86 -2.32 -19.87 -29.89
CA ALA A 86 -1.06 -20.60 -29.77
C ALA A 86 -1.07 -21.87 -30.66
N LYS A 87 -2.15 -22.66 -30.62
CA LYS A 87 -2.32 -23.82 -31.51
C LYS A 87 -2.34 -23.44 -32.99
N LYS A 88 -3.05 -22.36 -33.34
CA LYS A 88 -3.07 -21.85 -34.72
C LYS A 88 -1.65 -21.44 -35.16
N TRP A 89 -0.88 -20.75 -34.31
CA TRP A 89 0.49 -20.33 -34.60
C TRP A 89 1.44 -21.49 -34.89
N GLU A 90 1.32 -22.61 -34.16
CA GLU A 90 2.10 -23.82 -34.45
C GLU A 90 1.82 -24.33 -35.86
N SER A 91 0.55 -24.29 -36.28
CA SER A 91 0.08 -24.74 -37.58
C SER A 91 0.27 -23.73 -38.73
N VAL A 92 0.78 -22.52 -38.46
CA VAL A 92 1.04 -21.51 -39.50
C VAL A 92 2.24 -21.92 -40.36
N ASP A 93 2.13 -21.70 -41.67
CA ASP A 93 3.18 -21.96 -42.64
C ASP A 93 4.49 -21.23 -42.32
N GLU A 94 5.61 -21.89 -42.61
CA GLU A 94 6.95 -21.33 -42.39
C GLU A 94 7.17 -20.03 -43.18
N VAL A 95 6.54 -19.89 -44.35
CA VAL A 95 6.62 -18.69 -45.19
C VAL A 95 5.98 -17.49 -44.49
N GLU A 96 4.84 -17.67 -43.83
CA GLU A 96 4.17 -16.59 -43.09
C GLU A 96 4.95 -16.24 -41.81
N LYS A 97 5.46 -17.25 -41.11
CA LYS A 97 6.38 -17.06 -39.98
C LYS A 97 7.63 -16.26 -40.38
N ALA A 98 8.24 -16.59 -41.53
CA ALA A 98 9.40 -15.88 -42.06
C ALA A 98 9.08 -14.41 -42.40
N LYS A 99 7.93 -14.14 -43.04
CA LYS A 99 7.46 -12.76 -43.31
C LYS A 99 7.32 -11.95 -42.03
N LEU A 100 6.71 -12.52 -40.98
CA LEU A 100 6.56 -11.86 -39.68
C LEU A 100 7.91 -11.65 -38.98
N GLN A 101 8.85 -12.58 -39.14
CA GLN A 101 10.21 -12.44 -38.64
C GLN A 101 10.96 -11.28 -39.31
N ASP A 102 10.84 -11.14 -40.63
CA ASP A 102 11.50 -10.05 -41.36
C ASP A 102 10.88 -8.68 -41.06
N LEU A 103 9.56 -8.63 -40.86
CA LEU A 103 8.89 -7.44 -40.32
C LEU A 103 9.44 -7.08 -38.94
N TYR A 104 9.61 -8.07 -38.05
CA TYR A 104 10.17 -7.84 -36.72
C TYR A 104 11.61 -7.29 -36.77
N LYS A 105 12.47 -7.84 -37.64
CA LYS A 105 13.85 -7.34 -37.83
C LYS A 105 13.86 -5.88 -38.29
N ARG A 106 13.01 -5.52 -39.26
CA ARG A 106 12.87 -4.13 -39.73
C ARG A 106 12.42 -3.20 -38.62
N ASP A 107 11.38 -3.59 -37.88
CA ASP A 107 10.88 -2.80 -36.75
C ASP A 107 11.92 -2.66 -35.62
N GLN A 108 12.77 -3.68 -35.42
CA GLN A 108 13.89 -3.61 -34.47
C GLN A 108 14.92 -2.54 -34.86
N ILE A 109 15.26 -2.42 -36.14
CA ILE A 109 16.19 -1.38 -36.62
C ILE A 109 15.60 0.00 -36.34
N THR A 110 14.35 0.24 -36.78
CA THR A 110 13.66 1.51 -36.51
C THR A 110 13.55 1.80 -35.01
N TYR A 111 13.32 0.78 -34.19
CA TYR A 111 13.28 0.91 -32.73
C TYR A 111 14.62 1.36 -32.14
N ILE A 112 15.74 0.80 -32.59
CA ILE A 112 17.07 1.16 -32.13
C ILE A 112 17.36 2.62 -32.46
N GLU A 113 17.04 3.07 -33.67
CA GLU A 113 17.20 4.48 -34.08
C GLU A 113 16.33 5.42 -33.23
N GLN A 114 15.05 5.08 -33.02
CA GLN A 114 14.14 5.87 -32.19
C GLN A 114 14.61 5.94 -30.74
N ARG A 115 15.11 4.83 -30.20
CA ARG A 115 15.65 4.76 -28.85
C ARG A 115 16.92 5.59 -28.72
N ALA A 116 17.85 5.52 -29.69
CA ALA A 116 19.04 6.36 -29.67
C ALA A 116 18.69 7.85 -29.67
N LYS A 117 17.76 8.27 -30.55
CA LYS A 117 17.23 9.65 -30.58
C LYS A 117 16.56 10.05 -29.26
N TYR A 118 15.90 9.12 -28.58
CA TYR A 118 15.30 9.35 -27.27
C TYR A 118 16.35 9.53 -26.18
N ASP A 119 17.32 8.63 -26.11
CA ASP A 119 18.37 8.64 -25.09
C ASP A 119 19.27 9.88 -25.20
N SER A 120 19.45 10.45 -26.40
CA SER A 120 20.12 11.74 -26.61
C SER A 120 19.30 12.96 -26.18
N LYS A 121 17.96 12.87 -26.16
CA LYS A 121 17.08 13.98 -25.74
C LYS A 121 16.96 14.10 -24.22
N ILE A 122 17.18 13.00 -23.49
CA ILE A 122 16.99 12.95 -22.04
C ILE A 122 18.29 13.30 -21.33
N THR A 123 18.23 14.29 -20.44
CA THR A 123 19.35 14.71 -19.58
C THR A 123 19.61 13.68 -18.47
N GLU A 124 20.85 13.61 -17.96
CA GLU A 124 21.20 12.74 -16.83
C GLU A 124 20.35 12.98 -15.58
N ASP A 125 19.97 14.23 -15.28
CA ASP A 125 19.03 14.56 -14.19
C ASP A 125 17.66 13.89 -14.38
N GLN A 126 17.11 13.97 -15.59
CA GLN A 126 15.83 13.34 -15.91
C GLN A 126 15.92 11.80 -15.81
N LYS A 127 17.07 11.20 -16.15
CA LYS A 127 17.31 9.76 -15.95
C LYS A 127 17.33 9.40 -14.46
N ARG A 128 17.97 10.23 -13.62
CA ARG A 128 17.97 10.06 -12.16
C ARG A 128 16.56 10.16 -11.59
N ASP A 129 15.77 11.12 -12.03
CA ASP A 129 14.37 11.28 -11.59
C ASP A 129 13.50 10.07 -11.99
N LEU A 130 13.66 9.56 -13.22
CA LEU A 130 13.00 8.33 -13.68
C LEU A 130 13.39 7.13 -12.81
N GLN A 131 14.67 7.00 -12.46
CA GLN A 131 15.18 5.92 -11.60
C GLN A 131 14.60 6.03 -10.18
N LYS A 132 14.59 7.24 -9.61
CA LYS A 132 14.02 7.51 -8.29
C LYS A 132 12.53 7.19 -8.25
N LEU A 133 11.76 7.66 -9.24
CA LEU A 133 10.33 7.38 -9.33
C LEU A 133 10.06 5.87 -9.49
N ARG A 134 10.87 5.17 -10.28
CA ARG A 134 10.79 3.70 -10.41
C ARG A 134 11.04 3.00 -9.06
N HIS A 135 12.04 3.45 -8.32
CA HIS A 135 12.35 2.92 -6.99
C HIS A 135 11.22 3.20 -5.99
N GLU A 136 10.70 4.44 -5.93
CA GLU A 136 9.57 4.79 -5.06
C GLU A 136 8.32 3.96 -5.33
N ILE A 137 8.02 3.68 -6.60
CA ILE A 137 6.91 2.82 -7.00
C ILE A 137 7.15 1.36 -6.56
N ALA A 138 8.36 0.85 -6.70
CA ALA A 138 8.74 -0.49 -6.26
C ALA A 138 8.59 -0.61 -4.73
N VAL A 139 9.15 0.33 -3.96
CA VAL A 139 9.03 0.39 -2.50
C VAL A 139 7.56 0.51 -2.07
N ALA A 140 6.76 1.32 -2.77
CA ALA A 140 5.34 1.43 -2.48
C ALA A 140 4.57 0.12 -2.76
N LYS A 141 4.96 -0.63 -3.80
CA LYS A 141 4.38 -1.96 -4.12
C LYS A 141 4.77 -2.97 -3.04
N GLU A 142 6.04 -3.02 -2.66
CA GLU A 142 6.53 -3.88 -1.58
C GLU A 142 5.83 -3.58 -0.25
N ARG A 143 5.75 -2.31 0.15
CA ARG A 143 5.03 -1.89 1.35
C ARG A 143 3.56 -2.32 1.35
N ARG A 144 2.89 -2.32 0.18
CA ARG A 144 1.51 -2.84 0.06
C ARG A 144 1.48 -4.36 0.21
N ALA A 145 2.43 -5.08 -0.40
CA ALA A 145 2.54 -6.53 -0.27
C ALA A 145 2.80 -6.95 1.19
N VAL A 146 3.73 -6.28 1.89
CA VAL A 146 4.01 -6.50 3.31
C VAL A 146 2.75 -6.25 4.16
N ARG A 147 2.04 -5.13 3.96
CA ARG A 147 0.78 -4.85 4.67
C ARG A 147 -0.29 -5.92 4.42
N LYS A 148 -0.37 -6.44 3.19
CA LYS A 148 -1.29 -7.52 2.83
C LYS A 148 -0.91 -8.82 3.55
N ARG A 149 0.38 -9.20 3.53
CA ARG A 149 0.90 -10.36 4.26
C ARG A 149 0.61 -10.28 5.75
N ILE A 150 0.88 -9.13 6.38
CA ILE A 150 0.57 -8.89 7.80
C ILE A 150 -0.92 -9.07 8.10
N LYS A 151 -1.80 -8.62 7.20
CA LYS A 151 -3.26 -8.80 7.35
C LYS A 151 -3.67 -10.27 7.19
N GLU A 152 -3.08 -10.99 6.23
CA GLU A 152 -3.35 -12.42 5.99
C GLU A 152 -2.86 -13.31 7.13
N LEU A 153 -1.75 -12.94 7.78
CA LEU A 153 -1.24 -13.59 8.99
C LEU A 153 -2.12 -13.32 10.24
N GLY A 154 -3.20 -12.54 10.10
CA GLY A 154 -4.16 -12.32 11.17
C GLY A 154 -3.61 -11.45 12.31
N ARG A 155 -2.70 -10.51 12.02
CA ARG A 155 -2.15 -9.60 13.04
C ARG A 155 -3.29 -8.89 13.79
N PRO A 156 -3.37 -9.02 15.13
CA PRO A 156 -4.34 -8.29 15.94
C PRO A 156 -4.32 -6.79 15.64
N LYS A 157 -5.51 -6.17 15.59
CA LYS A 157 -5.64 -4.73 15.36
C LYS A 157 -5.67 -3.99 16.70
N LYS A 158 -4.95 -2.87 16.77
CA LYS A 158 -4.99 -1.98 17.94
C LYS A 158 -6.42 -1.46 18.15
N PRO A 159 -7.00 -1.56 19.35
CA PRO A 159 -8.34 -1.08 19.62
C PRO A 159 -8.40 0.44 19.48
N ALA A 160 -9.59 0.93 19.10
CA ALA A 160 -9.83 2.35 18.90
C ALA A 160 -9.78 3.12 20.23
N SER A 161 -9.28 4.36 20.19
CA SER A 161 -9.33 5.28 21.33
C SER A 161 -10.79 5.61 21.71
N ALA A 162 -11.02 6.02 22.96
CA ALA A 162 -12.33 6.41 23.49
C ALA A 162 -13.07 7.37 22.55
N PHE A 163 -12.38 8.43 22.11
CA PHE A 163 -12.94 9.40 21.18
C PHE A 163 -13.30 8.80 19.82
N LEU A 164 -12.48 7.89 19.27
CA LEU A 164 -12.76 7.28 17.97
C LEU A 164 -13.96 6.31 18.06
N LYS A 165 -14.10 5.60 19.18
CA LYS A 165 -15.30 4.80 19.46
C LYS A 165 -16.55 5.65 19.56
N PHE A 166 -16.45 6.81 20.22
CA PHE A 166 -17.53 7.80 20.28
C PHE A 166 -17.94 8.25 18.88
N ILE A 167 -16.97 8.60 18.02
CA ILE A 167 -17.24 8.99 16.63
C ILE A 167 -17.97 7.87 15.88
N VAL A 168 -17.53 6.62 16.02
CA VAL A 168 -18.17 5.47 15.36
C VAL A 168 -19.60 5.28 15.86
N ALA A 169 -19.83 5.39 17.17
CA ALA A 169 -21.16 5.29 17.77
C ALA A 169 -22.09 6.43 17.31
N GLU A 170 -21.61 7.67 17.31
CA GLU A 170 -22.38 8.82 16.83
C GLU A 170 -22.66 8.75 15.32
N ARG A 171 -21.75 8.14 14.55
CA ARG A 171 -21.97 7.91 13.12
C ARG A 171 -23.07 6.88 12.87
N ALA A 172 -23.14 5.84 13.69
CA ALA A 172 -24.21 4.84 13.59
C ALA A 172 -25.59 5.42 13.93
N LYS A 173 -25.65 6.41 14.82
CA LYS A 173 -26.89 7.11 15.20
C LYS A 173 -27.35 8.16 14.19
N THR A 174 -26.41 8.78 13.47
CA THR A 174 -26.71 9.91 12.60
C THR A 174 -26.87 9.44 11.15
N ASN A 175 -28.01 9.76 10.51
CA ASN A 175 -28.15 9.52 9.08
C ASN A 175 -27.19 10.45 8.30
N VAL A 176 -26.23 9.84 7.60
CA VAL A 176 -25.06 10.50 7.00
C VAL A 176 -25.39 11.19 5.68
N ASP A 177 -26.56 10.89 5.09
CA ASP A 177 -26.87 11.21 3.69
C ASP A 177 -27.16 12.70 3.41
N LYS A 178 -27.34 13.51 4.47
CA LYS A 178 -27.76 14.92 4.34
C LYS A 178 -26.70 15.96 4.73
N GLN A 179 -25.53 15.58 5.24
CA GLN A 179 -24.53 16.54 5.72
C GLN A 179 -23.09 16.18 5.32
N SER A 180 -22.29 17.20 5.04
CA SER A 180 -20.85 17.04 4.77
C SER A 180 -20.15 16.39 5.97
N TYR A 181 -19.33 15.37 5.72
CA TYR A 181 -18.58 14.66 6.76
C TYR A 181 -17.74 15.62 7.63
N LYS A 182 -17.15 16.65 7.02
CA LYS A 182 -16.33 17.64 7.74
C LYS A 182 -17.18 18.43 8.75
N GLU A 183 -18.39 18.80 8.34
CA GLU A 183 -19.34 19.54 9.16
C GLU A 183 -19.91 18.67 10.30
N TRP A 184 -20.29 17.43 9.98
CA TRP A 184 -20.72 16.46 10.98
C TRP A 184 -19.62 16.16 12.00
N HIS A 185 -18.38 15.93 11.55
CA HIS A 185 -17.26 15.64 12.44
C HIS A 185 -16.97 16.81 13.38
N ARG A 186 -17.08 18.05 12.91
CA ARG A 186 -16.99 19.25 13.76
C ARG A 186 -18.01 19.21 14.90
N LYS A 187 -19.28 18.95 14.58
CA LYS A 187 -20.36 18.83 15.57
C LYS A 187 -20.11 17.68 16.56
N VAL A 188 -19.58 16.56 16.12
CA VAL A 188 -19.22 15.43 17.00
C VAL A 188 -18.06 15.80 17.93
N CYS A 189 -17.05 16.54 17.45
CA CYS A 189 -16.00 17.07 18.32
C CYS A 189 -16.55 18.01 19.39
N GLU A 190 -17.48 18.90 19.02
CA GLU A 190 -18.14 19.80 19.98
C GLU A 190 -18.97 19.04 21.01
N LYS A 191 -19.71 18.01 20.59
CA LYS A 191 -20.43 17.12 21.51
C LYS A 191 -19.48 16.40 22.46
N TRP A 192 -18.36 15.86 21.95
CA TRP A 192 -17.35 15.22 22.79
C TRP A 192 -16.74 16.19 23.80
N ALA A 193 -16.48 17.44 23.41
CA ALA A 193 -15.97 18.45 24.34
C ALA A 193 -16.95 18.71 25.49
N ARG A 194 -18.26 18.79 25.18
CA ARG A 194 -19.34 19.02 26.15
C ARG A 194 -19.75 17.80 26.99
N LEU A 195 -19.37 16.59 26.58
CA LEU A 195 -19.68 15.36 27.31
C LEU A 195 -19.09 15.41 28.73
N SER A 196 -19.78 14.84 29.72
CA SER A 196 -19.33 14.86 31.12
C SER A 196 -18.00 14.12 31.27
N GLU A 197 -17.20 14.51 32.25
CA GLU A 197 -15.92 13.83 32.48
C GLU A 197 -16.13 12.38 32.93
N ASP A 198 -17.22 12.09 33.67
CA ASP A 198 -17.57 10.74 34.12
C ASP A 198 -17.81 9.77 32.93
N GLU A 199 -18.57 10.20 31.92
CA GLU A 199 -18.81 9.40 30.70
C GLU A 199 -17.51 9.21 29.89
N LYS A 200 -16.67 10.24 29.83
CA LYS A 200 -15.34 10.15 29.20
C LYS A 200 -14.44 9.19 29.96
N GLU A 201 -14.48 9.19 31.29
CA GLU A 201 -13.67 8.32 32.14
C GLU A 201 -14.04 6.85 32.00
N GLU A 202 -15.34 6.52 31.96
CA GLU A 202 -15.76 5.14 31.71
C GLU A 202 -15.32 4.67 30.32
N MET A 203 -15.47 5.51 29.30
CA MET A 203 -14.97 5.20 27.96
C MET A 203 -13.44 5.05 27.93
N LYS A 204 -12.69 5.88 28.66
CA LYS A 204 -11.23 5.76 28.82
C LYS A 204 -10.87 4.44 29.51
N LYS A 205 -11.60 4.04 30.57
CA LYS A 205 -11.42 2.80 31.32
C LYS A 205 -11.66 1.58 30.43
N GLN A 206 -12.74 1.56 29.67
CA GLN A 206 -13.03 0.50 28.71
C GLN A 206 -11.95 0.41 27.63
N CYS A 207 -11.45 1.55 27.12
CA CYS A 207 -10.33 1.54 26.16
C CYS A 207 -9.02 1.05 26.76
N LYS A 208 -8.73 1.35 28.04
CA LYS A 208 -7.56 0.80 28.74
C LYS A 208 -7.65 -0.72 28.85
N LYS A 209 -8.83 -1.26 29.19
CA LYS A 209 -9.06 -2.71 29.28
C LYS A 209 -8.81 -3.41 27.93
N GLU A 210 -9.43 -2.92 26.86
CA GLU A 210 -9.24 -3.50 25.53
C GLU A 210 -7.80 -3.35 25.02
N MET A 211 -7.12 -2.25 25.37
CA MET A 211 -5.70 -2.08 25.07
C MET A 211 -4.84 -3.14 25.75
N GLU A 212 -5.17 -3.54 26.98
CA GLU A 212 -4.45 -4.60 27.69
C GLU A 212 -4.72 -5.97 27.07
N GLU A 213 -5.98 -6.28 26.73
CA GLU A 213 -6.33 -7.48 25.98
C GLU A 213 -5.59 -7.56 24.63
N TYR A 214 -5.50 -6.43 23.92
CA TYR A 214 -4.73 -6.34 22.68
C TYR A 214 -3.24 -6.60 22.89
N LYS A 215 -2.63 -6.09 23.98
CA LYS A 215 -1.22 -6.37 24.29
C LYS A 215 -0.98 -7.87 24.48
N GLN A 216 -1.88 -8.56 25.15
CA GLN A 216 -1.79 -10.01 25.33
C GLN A 216 -1.96 -10.75 24.00
N GLN A 217 -2.94 -10.35 23.18
CA GLN A 217 -3.18 -10.95 21.86
C GLN A 217 -2.00 -10.74 20.91
N ILE A 218 -1.41 -9.55 20.89
CA ILE A 218 -0.27 -9.27 20.01
C ILE A 218 0.97 -10.03 20.46
N SER A 219 1.23 -10.20 21.77
CA SER A 219 2.33 -11.02 22.29
C SER A 219 2.21 -12.48 21.84
N LYS A 220 1.03 -13.08 22.06
CA LYS A 220 0.75 -14.47 21.62
C LYS A 220 0.89 -14.63 20.10
N TRP A 221 0.48 -13.62 19.34
CA TRP A 221 0.63 -13.62 17.89
C TRP A 221 2.11 -13.50 17.47
N GLU A 222 2.89 -12.64 18.13
CA GLU A 222 4.32 -12.45 17.87
C GLU A 222 5.10 -13.75 18.14
N GLU A 223 4.86 -14.42 19.27
CA GLU A 223 5.44 -15.73 19.57
C GLU A 223 5.09 -16.78 18.50
N LYS A 224 3.83 -16.80 18.05
CA LYS A 224 3.40 -17.69 16.94
C LYS A 224 4.13 -17.36 15.65
N MET A 225 4.33 -16.09 15.33
CA MET A 225 5.04 -15.67 14.11
C MET A 225 6.52 -16.04 14.15
N VAL A 226 7.18 -15.85 15.30
CA VAL A 226 8.58 -16.27 15.50
C VAL A 226 8.71 -17.79 15.31
N ARG A 227 7.81 -18.58 15.92
CA ARG A 227 7.80 -20.05 15.76
C ARG A 227 7.58 -20.50 14.31
N MET A 228 6.83 -19.74 13.52
CA MET A 228 6.59 -20.00 12.10
C MET A 228 7.70 -19.45 11.18
N GLY A 229 8.77 -18.85 11.73
CA GLY A 229 9.87 -18.25 10.97
C GLY A 229 9.53 -16.91 10.30
N ASN A 230 8.36 -16.32 10.59
CA ASN A 230 7.95 -15.01 10.08
C ASN A 230 8.47 -13.89 10.99
N ILE A 231 9.79 -13.77 11.11
CA ILE A 231 10.42 -12.82 12.03
C ILE A 231 10.26 -11.36 11.54
N ASP A 232 10.18 -11.16 10.23
CA ASP A 232 10.08 -9.84 9.59
C ASP A 232 8.78 -9.06 9.92
N VAL A 233 7.75 -9.75 10.42
CA VAL A 233 6.44 -9.15 10.74
C VAL A 233 6.25 -8.83 12.23
N VAL A 234 7.23 -9.19 13.07
CA VAL A 234 7.21 -9.04 14.53
C VAL A 234 7.86 -7.72 14.93
N ARG A 235 7.43 -7.09 16.05
CA ARG A 235 8.10 -5.90 16.57
C ARG A 235 9.52 -6.23 17.02
N GLN A 236 10.48 -5.33 16.80
CA GLN A 236 11.87 -5.49 17.27
C GLN A 236 11.95 -5.77 18.78
N GLU A 237 11.07 -5.17 19.58
CA GLU A 237 11.00 -5.39 21.04
C GLU A 237 10.68 -6.84 21.43
N ALA A 238 9.84 -7.53 20.65
CA ALA A 238 9.47 -8.93 20.91
C ALA A 238 10.57 -9.92 20.48
N MET A 239 11.64 -9.43 19.85
CA MET A 239 12.85 -10.20 19.55
C MET A 239 13.85 -10.18 20.71
N ILE A 240 13.73 -9.22 21.63
CA ILE A 240 14.51 -9.18 22.86
C ILE A 240 13.83 -10.15 23.82
N GLU A 241 14.44 -11.30 24.07
CA GLU A 241 13.99 -12.18 25.15
C GLU A 241 13.90 -11.35 26.45
N PRO A 242 12.85 -11.50 27.26
CA PRO A 242 12.89 -10.99 28.62
C PRO A 242 14.04 -11.69 29.32
N SER A 243 15.18 -10.99 29.47
CA SER A 243 16.29 -11.48 30.25
C SER A 243 15.75 -11.88 31.60
N ILE A 244 15.93 -13.16 31.91
CA ILE A 244 15.44 -13.82 33.12
C ILE A 244 15.89 -12.98 34.31
N SER A 245 14.97 -12.20 34.87
CA SER A 245 15.18 -11.47 36.11
C SER A 245 15.22 -12.51 37.23
N GLN A 246 16.42 -13.02 37.53
CA GLN A 246 16.64 -13.79 38.74
C GLN A 246 16.54 -12.85 39.94
N LYS A 247 15.35 -12.77 40.51
CA LYS A 247 15.16 -12.36 41.91
C LYS A 247 15.63 -13.49 42.82
N GLY A 248 16.88 -13.43 43.24
CA GLY A 248 17.40 -14.16 44.40
C GLY A 248 17.45 -13.23 45.61
N LYS A 249 16.68 -13.56 46.65
CA LYS A 249 16.67 -12.88 47.95
C LYS A 249 18.02 -13.07 48.68
N GLY A 250 18.53 -11.98 49.25
CA GLY A 250 19.11 -11.91 50.60
C GLY A 250 20.43 -12.64 50.89
N SER A 251 21.50 -11.86 51.06
CA SER A 251 22.55 -12.15 52.05
C SER A 251 23.17 -10.82 52.47
N LYS A 252 22.92 -10.46 53.73
CA LYS A 252 23.51 -9.34 54.45
C LYS A 252 24.89 -9.81 54.92
N LEU A 253 25.98 -9.31 54.35
CA LEU A 253 27.27 -9.29 55.01
C LEU A 253 27.80 -7.86 55.06
N THR A 254 27.86 -7.35 56.28
CA THR A 254 28.65 -6.21 56.68
C THR A 254 30.13 -6.59 56.66
N SER A 255 30.96 -5.84 55.95
CA SER A 255 32.37 -5.66 56.32
C SER A 255 32.93 -4.41 55.66
N SER A 256 33.17 -3.43 56.52
CA SER A 256 34.08 -2.29 56.38
C SER A 256 35.48 -2.67 55.89
N VAL A 257 36.25 -1.64 55.50
CA VAL A 257 37.74 -1.50 55.57
C VAL A 257 38.46 -1.33 54.21
N THR A 258 38.80 -0.06 53.95
CA THR A 258 40.12 0.49 53.55
C THR A 258 40.53 0.65 52.08
N VAL A 259 40.66 1.94 51.75
CA VAL A 259 41.46 2.57 50.70
C VAL A 259 42.92 2.11 50.77
N LYS A 260 43.49 1.64 49.65
CA LYS A 260 44.94 1.77 49.40
C LYS A 260 45.18 2.36 48.01
N LYS A 261 45.86 3.51 48.04
CA LYS A 261 46.66 4.11 46.98
C LYS A 261 47.64 3.09 46.41
N GLU A 262 47.85 3.14 45.10
CA GLU A 262 49.15 3.32 44.46
C GLU A 262 48.97 4.13 43.18
#